data_AF-A0A7S1AD30-F1
#
_entry.id   AF-A0A7S1AD30-F1
#
_cell.length_a   1.000
_cell.length_b   1.000
_cell.length_c   1.000
_cell.angle_alpha   90.00
_cell.angle_beta   90.00
_cell.angle_gamma   90.00
#
_symmetry.space_group_name_H-M   'P 1'
#
loop_
_entity.id
_entity.type
_entity.pdbx_description
1 polymer ?
#
loop_
_entity_poly.entity_id
_entity_poly.type
_entity_poly.pdbx_seq_one_letter_code
_entity_poly.pdbx_strand_id
1 'polypeptide(L)'
;VFGQLDLSLAFGACSVMIPTQPGVDWIAKAVAEYRISVLGIVPSQLRGAYPGGPDEKPACVRVMISWAEKLPVKLAKQWKARVTLFELLIASEYWLTLHSDCSVWRDPADGNE
;
A
#
# COMPACT_ATOMS: atom_id res chain seq x y z
N VAL A 1 15.08 -0.02 0.62
CA VAL A 1 14.56 -1.27 0.01
C VAL A 1 15.18 -2.46 0.74
N PHE A 2 14.94 -2.59 2.04
CA PHE A 2 15.35 -3.75 2.83
C PHE A 2 14.08 -4.22 3.55
N GLY A 3 13.70 -5.49 3.45
CA GLY A 3 12.45 -6.05 4.00
C GLY A 3 11.33 -6.38 3.00
N GLN A 4 11.10 -5.55 1.98
CA GLN A 4 9.96 -5.74 1.05
C GLN A 4 10.11 -6.96 0.14
N LEU A 5 11.33 -7.20 -0.37
CA LEU A 5 11.62 -8.37 -1.19
C LEU A 5 11.63 -9.66 -0.36
N ASP A 6 12.04 -9.56 0.91
CA ASP A 6 12.14 -10.69 1.83
C ASP A 6 10.78 -11.37 2.03
N LEU A 7 9.69 -10.58 2.11
CA LEU A 7 8.33 -11.11 2.15
C LEU A 7 8.03 -11.94 0.89
N SER A 8 8.25 -11.39 -0.30
CA SER A 8 7.97 -12.14 -1.52
C SER A 8 8.80 -13.41 -1.64
N LEU A 9 10.09 -13.36 -1.25
CA LEU A 9 10.98 -14.51 -1.32
C LEU A 9 10.63 -15.59 -0.29
N ALA A 10 10.35 -15.20 0.96
CA ALA A 10 10.02 -16.12 2.04
C ALA A 10 8.73 -16.91 1.77
N PHE A 11 7.77 -16.32 1.05
CA PHE A 11 6.49 -16.94 0.72
C PHE A 11 6.43 -17.51 -0.71
N GLY A 12 7.56 -17.57 -1.43
CA GLY A 12 7.61 -18.10 -2.80
C GLY A 12 6.77 -17.30 -3.81
N ALA A 13 6.56 -16.01 -3.55
CA ALA A 13 5.81 -15.11 -4.43
C ALA A 13 6.68 -14.55 -5.57
N CYS A 14 6.02 -14.00 -6.58
CA CYS A 14 6.68 -13.30 -7.69
C CYS A 14 6.84 -11.81 -7.36
N SER A 15 8.08 -11.31 -7.32
CA SER A 15 8.38 -9.89 -7.16
C SER A 15 8.31 -9.17 -8.51
N VAL A 16 7.52 -8.10 -8.59
CA VAL A 16 7.45 -7.25 -9.78
C VAL A 16 8.31 -6.02 -9.55
N MET A 17 9.35 -5.86 -10.36
CA MET A 17 10.23 -4.69 -10.33
C MET A 17 9.78 -3.71 -11.42
N ILE A 18 9.32 -2.52 -10.99
CA ILE A 18 9.03 -1.40 -11.89
C ILE A 18 10.24 -0.45 -11.92
N PRO A 19 10.52 0.25 -13.04
CA PRO A 19 11.59 1.25 -13.11
C PRO A 19 11.49 2.32 -12.01
N THR A 20 12.52 3.14 -11.81
CA THR A 20 12.54 4.15 -10.71
C THR A 20 11.90 5.50 -11.07
N GLN A 21 11.73 5.81 -12.36
CA GLN A 21 11.02 7.01 -12.85
C GLN A 21 9.54 6.88 -13.32
N PRO A 22 8.75 5.84 -12.96
CA PRO A 22 7.33 5.83 -13.24
C PRO A 22 6.62 6.79 -12.28
N GLY A 23 5.93 7.78 -12.82
CA GLY A 23 4.93 8.55 -12.05
C GLY A 23 3.87 7.62 -11.45
N VAL A 24 3.10 8.11 -10.48
CA VAL A 24 2.19 7.27 -9.67
C VAL A 24 1.20 6.46 -10.52
N ASP A 25 0.78 6.96 -11.68
CA ASP A 25 -0.09 6.29 -12.65
C ASP A 25 0.44 4.93 -13.13
N TRP A 26 1.75 4.76 -13.19
CA TRP A 26 2.38 3.51 -13.63
C TRP A 26 2.21 2.39 -12.61
N ILE A 27 2.01 2.71 -11.33
CA ILE A 27 1.71 1.70 -10.31
C ILE A 27 0.41 0.99 -10.69
N ALA A 28 -0.64 1.74 -10.99
CA ALA A 28 -1.92 1.16 -11.41
C ALA A 28 -1.79 0.35 -12.71
N LYS A 29 -1.02 0.86 -13.69
CA LYS A 29 -0.73 0.12 -14.93
C LYS A 29 -0.01 -1.20 -14.68
N ALA A 30 1.06 -1.18 -13.89
CA ALA A 30 1.82 -2.38 -13.55
C ALA A 30 0.98 -3.40 -12.78
N VAL A 31 0.12 -2.94 -11.86
CA VAL A 31 -0.82 -3.79 -11.13
C VAL A 31 -1.76 -4.52 -12.09
N ALA A 32 -2.31 -3.82 -13.09
CA ALA A 32 -3.20 -4.40 -14.08
C ALA A 32 -2.45 -5.36 -15.03
N GLU A 33 -1.31 -4.94 -15.58
CA GLU A 33 -0.51 -5.69 -16.55
C GLU A 33 0.04 -6.99 -15.96
N TYR A 34 0.68 -6.91 -14.80
CA TYR A 34 1.29 -8.07 -14.14
C TYR A 34 0.35 -8.79 -13.17
N ARG A 35 -0.93 -8.37 -13.12
CA ARG A 35 -1.97 -8.93 -12.24
C ARG A 35 -1.51 -9.04 -10.78
N ILE A 36 -0.87 -7.99 -10.28
CA ILE A 36 -0.31 -7.95 -8.91
C ILE A 36 -1.42 -8.24 -7.90
N SER A 37 -1.21 -9.23 -7.03
CA SER A 37 -2.23 -9.65 -6.05
C SER A 37 -1.98 -9.19 -4.61
N VAL A 38 -0.74 -8.80 -4.32
CA VAL A 38 -0.31 -8.17 -3.06
C VAL A 38 0.41 -6.88 -3.45
N LEU A 39 -0.13 -5.73 -3.05
CA LEU A 39 0.45 -4.43 -3.37
C LEU A 39 1.03 -3.78 -2.12
N GLY A 40 2.33 -3.55 -2.14
CA GLY A 40 3.00 -2.72 -1.15
C GLY A 40 3.06 -1.27 -1.62
N ILE A 41 2.53 -0.32 -0.84
CA ILE A 41 2.33 1.06 -1.28
C ILE A 41 2.26 2.06 -0.13
N VAL A 42 2.90 3.22 -0.27
CA VAL A 42 2.77 4.31 0.73
C VAL A 42 1.46 5.08 0.50
N PRO A 43 0.84 5.67 1.55
CA PRO A 43 -0.43 6.40 1.43
C PRO A 43 -0.49 7.46 0.32
N SER A 44 0.56 8.28 0.14
CA SER A 44 0.63 9.28 -0.94
C SER A 44 0.57 8.66 -2.34
N GLN A 45 1.29 7.56 -2.57
CA GLN A 45 1.24 6.79 -3.81
C GLN A 45 -0.13 6.13 -4.01
N LEU A 46 -0.78 5.67 -2.94
CA LEU A 46 -2.10 5.06 -3.02
C LEU A 46 -3.14 6.07 -3.54
N ARG A 47 -3.12 7.30 -3.02
CA ARG A 47 -4.00 8.38 -3.49
C ARG A 47 -3.73 8.75 -4.94
N GLY A 48 -2.48 8.78 -5.37
CA GLY A 48 -2.13 9.11 -6.76
C GLY A 48 -2.39 7.98 -7.76
N ALA A 49 -2.22 6.71 -7.35
CA ALA A 49 -2.41 5.56 -8.23
C ALA A 49 -3.90 5.28 -8.49
N TYR A 50 -4.75 5.62 -7.52
CA TYR A 50 -6.19 5.38 -7.55
C TYR A 50 -6.92 6.62 -7.01
N PRO A 51 -6.93 7.74 -7.76
CA PRO A 51 -7.54 9.00 -7.32
C PRO A 51 -9.06 8.90 -7.10
N GLY A 52 -9.76 8.02 -7.82
CA GLY A 52 -11.17 7.69 -7.58
C GLY A 52 -11.39 6.70 -6.44
N GLY A 53 -10.31 6.27 -5.77
CA GLY A 53 -10.35 5.41 -4.60
C GLY A 53 -10.47 3.91 -4.95
N PRO A 54 -11.00 3.09 -4.01
CA PRO A 54 -10.98 1.63 -4.11
C PRO A 54 -11.74 1.03 -5.29
N ASP A 55 -12.66 1.78 -5.91
CA ASP A 55 -13.45 1.30 -7.07
C ASP A 55 -12.62 1.22 -8.35
N GLU A 56 -11.51 1.96 -8.45
CA GLU A 56 -10.58 1.92 -9.59
C GLU A 56 -9.55 0.77 -9.48
N LYS A 57 -9.51 0.09 -8.33
CA LYS A 57 -8.55 -0.98 -8.05
C LYS A 57 -8.85 -2.23 -8.92
N PRO A 58 -7.87 -2.78 -9.64
CA PRO A 58 -8.01 -4.07 -10.32
C PRO A 58 -8.44 -5.20 -9.38
N ALA A 59 -9.28 -6.12 -9.87
CA ALA A 59 -9.80 -7.24 -9.09
C ALA A 59 -8.72 -8.21 -8.59
N CYS A 60 -7.53 -8.23 -9.21
CA CYS A 60 -6.42 -9.07 -8.80
C CYS A 60 -5.84 -8.70 -7.42
N VAL A 61 -5.91 -7.43 -7.02
CA VAL A 61 -5.35 -6.97 -5.74
C VAL A 61 -6.24 -7.43 -4.59
N ARG A 62 -5.70 -8.30 -3.73
CA ARG A 62 -6.40 -8.88 -2.57
C ARG A 62 -5.87 -8.36 -1.25
N VAL A 63 -4.56 -8.08 -1.20
CA VAL A 63 -3.85 -7.60 -0.03
C VAL A 63 -3.14 -6.30 -0.36
N MET A 64 -3.23 -5.33 0.54
CA MET A 64 -2.42 -4.12 0.53
C MET A 64 -1.59 -4.06 1.80
N ILE A 65 -0.33 -3.67 1.64
CA ILE A 65 0.60 -3.42 2.74
C ILE A 65 1.02 -1.97 2.61
N SER A 66 0.68 -1.16 3.61
CA SER A 66 1.09 0.24 3.67
C SER A 66 2.17 0.45 4.71
N TRP A 67 3.08 1.39 4.45
CA TRP A 67 4.27 1.68 5.26
C TRP A 67 4.84 3.07 4.96
N ALA A 68 5.90 3.46 5.67
CA ALA A 68 6.70 4.69 5.56
C ALA A 68 5.99 6.02 5.81
N GLU A 69 4.69 6.12 5.57
CA GLU A 69 3.87 7.26 5.98
C GLU A 69 2.75 6.74 6.87
N LYS A 70 2.25 7.59 7.77
CA LYS A 70 1.11 7.23 8.60
C LYS A 70 -0.13 7.11 7.72
N LEU A 71 -0.76 5.93 7.72
CA LEU A 71 -2.02 5.72 7.00
C LEU A 71 -3.21 6.46 7.67
N PRO A 72 -3.87 7.42 6.99
CA PRO A 72 -5.05 8.11 7.53
C PRO A 72 -6.23 7.19 7.76
N VAL A 73 -6.99 7.42 8.84
CA VAL A 73 -8.19 6.64 9.20
C VAL A 73 -9.22 6.64 8.07
N LYS A 74 -9.44 7.79 7.42
CA LYS A 74 -10.40 7.91 6.31
C LYS A 74 -9.97 7.04 5.12
N LEU A 75 -8.71 7.15 4.72
CA LEU A 75 -8.14 6.33 3.65
C LEU A 75 -8.20 4.84 4.03
N ALA A 76 -7.77 4.47 5.24
CA ALA A 76 -7.81 3.10 5.73
C ALA A 76 -9.22 2.50 5.66
N LYS A 77 -10.25 3.23 6.13
CA LYS A 77 -11.64 2.78 6.10
C LYS A 77 -12.15 2.53 4.68
N GLN A 78 -11.84 3.44 3.75
CA GLN A 78 -12.22 3.28 2.34
C GLN A 78 -11.63 1.99 1.75
N TRP A 79 -10.34 1.75 1.96
CA TRP A 79 -9.65 0.60 1.38
C TRP A 79 -9.96 -0.72 2.09
N LYS A 80 -10.11 -0.73 3.41
CA LYS A 80 -10.47 -1.94 4.19
C LYS A 80 -11.80 -2.57 3.75
N ALA A 81 -12.71 -1.79 3.16
CA ALA A 81 -13.96 -2.32 2.63
C ALA A 81 -13.76 -3.21 1.38
N ARG A 82 -12.61 -3.12 0.69
CA ARG A 82 -12.35 -3.78 -0.61
C ARG A 82 -11.11 -4.67 -0.64
N VAL A 83 -10.19 -4.50 0.30
CA VAL A 83 -8.94 -5.29 0.40
C VAL A 83 -8.59 -5.61 1.85
N THR A 84 -7.81 -6.68 2.05
CA THR A 84 -7.13 -6.88 3.33
C THR A 84 -5.98 -5.89 3.41
N LEU A 85 -6.03 -4.95 4.36
CA LEU A 85 -5.06 -3.87 4.50
C LEU A 85 -4.26 -4.03 5.80
N PHE A 86 -2.94 -4.15 5.66
CA PHE A 86 -1.99 -4.13 6.77
C PHE A 86 -1.21 -2.82 6.76
N GLU A 87 -1.27 -2.06 7.84
CA GLU A 87 -0.41 -0.90 8.06
C GLU A 87 0.78 -1.30 8.91
N LEU A 88 1.98 -1.16 8.35
CA LEU A 88 3.23 -1.59 8.94
C LEU A 88 4.16 -0.41 9.19
N LEU A 89 4.55 -0.22 10.45
CA LEU A 89 5.73 0.56 10.77
C LEU A 89 6.95 -0.35 10.68
N ILE A 90 7.75 -0.15 9.64
CA ILE A 90 9.01 -0.88 9.41
C ILE A 90 10.15 0.13 9.58
N ALA A 91 11.10 -0.20 10.45
CA ALA A 91 12.30 0.61 10.65
C ALA A 91 13.55 -0.27 10.57
N SER A 92 14.50 0.13 9.72
CA SER A 92 15.78 -0.57 9.53
C SER A 92 16.62 -0.63 10.81
N GLU A 93 16.46 0.36 11.68
CA GLU A 93 17.23 0.58 12.90
C GLU A 93 16.90 -0.45 13.98
N TYR A 94 15.67 -0.98 13.97
CA TYR A 94 15.19 -1.87 15.01
C TYR A 94 14.95 -3.30 14.51
N TRP A 95 15.02 -3.55 13.20
CA TRP A 95 14.71 -4.87 12.61
C TRP A 95 13.35 -5.41 13.05
N LEU A 96 12.42 -4.51 13.37
CA LEU A 96 11.08 -4.81 13.88
C LEU A 96 10.03 -4.26 12.91
N THR A 97 8.89 -4.96 12.89
CA THR A 97 7.68 -4.54 12.19
C THR A 97 6.55 -4.44 13.19
N LEU A 98 5.98 -3.24 13.36
CA LEU A 98 4.77 -3.03 14.16
C LEU A 98 3.55 -2.90 13.26
N HIS A 99 2.44 -3.49 13.68
CA HIS A 99 1.17 -3.42 12.96
C HIS A 99 0.22 -2.43 13.63
N SER A 100 -0.47 -1.62 12.83
CA SER A 100 -1.49 -0.66 13.30
C SER A 100 -2.90 -1.08 12.90
N ASP A 101 -3.87 -0.89 13.80
CA ASP A 101 -5.30 -1.06 13.52
C ASP A 101 -5.88 0.09 12.66
N CYS A 102 -5.07 1.12 12.39
CA CYS A 102 -5.42 2.31 11.60
C CYS A 102 -6.60 3.12 12.18
N SER A 103 -6.72 3.22 13.51
CA SER A 103 -7.86 3.87 14.17
C SER A 103 -7.60 5.31 14.64
N VAL A 104 -6.33 5.74 14.69
CA VAL A 104 -5.93 6.96 15.43
C VAL A 104 -5.42 8.14 14.58
N TRP A 105 -4.87 7.91 13.39
CA TRP A 105 -4.24 8.99 12.61
C TRP A 105 -5.24 9.70 11.69
N ARG A 106 -5.46 11.01 11.91
CA ARG A 106 -6.29 11.86 11.04
C ARG A 106 -5.38 12.75 10.21
N ASP A 107 -5.54 12.70 8.88
CA ASP A 107 -4.78 13.53 7.96
C ASP A 107 -5.29 14.99 8.06
N PRO A 108 -4.42 15.98 8.28
CA PRO A 108 -4.83 17.39 8.25
C PRO A 108 -5.53 17.79 6.94
N ALA A 109 -5.21 17.11 5.82
CA ALA A 109 -5.85 17.34 4.53
C ALA A 109 -7.28 16.78 4.45
N ASP A 110 -7.68 15.87 5.33
CA ASP A 110 -9.01 15.27 5.33
C ASP A 110 -10.07 16.18 6.02
N GLY A 111 -9.64 17.29 6.66
CA GLY A 111 -10.52 18.22 7.39
C GLY A 111 -10.90 17.76 8.81
N ASN A 112 -11.81 18.48 9.47
CA ASN A 112 -12.30 18.18 10.83
C ASN A 112 -13.50 17.21 10.82
N GLU A 113 -13.41 16.09 10.09
CA GLU A 113 -14.35 14.97 10.27
C GLU A 113 -14.05 14.19 11.54
#